data_AF-A0AAW0JLD7-F1
#
_entry.id   AF-A0AAW0JLD7-F1
#
_cell.length_a   1.000
_cell.length_b   1.000
_cell.length_c   1.000
_cell.angle_alpha   90.00
_cell.angle_beta   90.00
_cell.angle_gamma   90.00
#
_symmetry.space_group_name_H-M   'P 1'
#
loop_
_entity.id
_entity.type
_entity.pdbx_description
1 polymer ?
#
loop_
_entity_poly.entity_id
_entity_poly.type
_entity_poly.pdbx_seq_one_letter_code
_entity_poly.pdbx_strand_id
1 'polypeptide(L)'
;MALVGKLEADVEIKAPADKFFNILRSEIHHIPNISSDKVHGVEVHEGDWETSGSVKLWKFTVGMAILQSRTTDKKKKIECE
;
A
#
# COMPACT_ATOMS: atom_id res chain seq x y z
N MET A 1 -18.19 11.73 16.29
CA MET A 1 -17.07 11.33 17.16
C MET A 1 -16.13 10.49 16.31
N ALA A 2 -14.94 10.98 15.98
CA ALA A 2 -13.98 10.22 15.18
C ALA A 2 -12.87 9.70 16.11
N LEU A 3 -12.75 8.38 16.24
CA LEU A 3 -11.56 7.74 16.81
C LEU A 3 -10.43 7.90 15.79
N VAL A 4 -9.62 8.94 15.98
CA VAL A 4 -8.39 9.13 15.23
C VAL A 4 -7.23 8.56 16.05
N GLY A 5 -6.56 7.55 15.50
CA GLY A 5 -5.36 6.96 16.07
C GLY A 5 -4.31 6.85 14.97
N LYS A 6 -3.04 7.13 15.31
CA LYS A 6 -1.90 6.93 14.43
C LYS A 6 -1.13 5.72 14.95
N LEU A 7 -0.97 4.70 14.13
CA LEU A 7 -0.12 3.55 14.42
C LEU A 7 1.07 3.60 13.46
N GLU A 8 2.28 3.47 13.99
CA GLU A 8 3.53 3.47 13.24
C GLU A 8 4.31 2.22 13.61
N ALA A 9 4.92 1.58 12.62
CA ALA A 9 5.80 0.44 12.80
C ALA A 9 7.01 0.63 11.88
N ASP A 10 8.20 0.38 12.41
CA ASP A 10 9.44 0.42 11.67
C ASP A 10 9.91 -1.01 11.40
N VAL A 11 10.37 -1.27 10.17
CA VAL A 11 10.84 -2.59 9.74
C VAL A 11 12.08 -2.39 8.89
N GLU A 12 13.18 -3.03 9.29
CA GLU A 12 14.40 -3.02 8.50
C GLU A 12 14.23 -3.87 7.23
N ILE A 13 14.33 -3.23 6.07
CA ILE A 13 14.26 -3.89 4.76
C ILE A 13 15.67 -3.98 4.21
N LYS A 14 16.14 -5.21 3.93
CA LYS A 14 17.47 -5.46 3.32
C LYS A 14 17.57 -5.04 1.85
N ALA A 15 16.46 -4.66 1.23
CA ALA A 15 16.41 -4.17 -0.15
C ALA A 15 16.63 -2.65 -0.19
N PRO A 16 17.22 -2.11 -1.28
CA PRO A 16 17.42 -0.68 -1.43
C PRO A 16 16.08 0.07 -1.45
N ALA A 17 16.02 1.18 -0.69
CA ALA A 17 14.82 1.98 -0.48
C ALA A 17 14.16 2.42 -1.80
N ASP A 18 14.95 2.84 -2.79
CA ASP A 18 14.47 3.24 -4.12
C ASP A 18 13.69 2.12 -4.82
N LYS A 19 14.19 0.87 -4.78
CA LYS A 19 13.50 -0.25 -5.44
C LYS A 19 12.20 -0.56 -4.72
N PHE A 20 12.21 -0.59 -3.40
CA PHE A 20 11.00 -0.85 -2.61
C PHE A 20 9.94 0.23 -2.85
N PHE A 21 10.35 1.49 -2.88
CA PHE A 21 9.47 2.60 -3.19
C PHE A 21 8.93 2.55 -4.62
N ASN A 22 9.77 2.22 -5.61
CA ASN A 22 9.35 2.10 -7.00
C ASN A 22 8.28 1.01 -7.16
N ILE A 23 8.45 -0.12 -6.48
CA ILE A 23 7.47 -1.20 -6.50
C ILE A 23 6.12 -0.73 -5.90
N LEU A 24 6.15 -0.03 -4.77
CA LEU A 24 4.94 0.51 -4.15
C LEU A 24 4.28 1.62 -4.97
N ARG A 25 5.07 2.42 -5.69
CA ARG A 25 4.58 3.56 -6.47
C ARG A 25 4.00 3.12 -7.82
N SER A 26 4.79 2.39 -8.60
CA SER A 26 4.51 2.11 -10.02
C SER A 26 4.09 0.65 -10.27
N GLU A 27 4.54 -0.30 -9.44
CA GLU A 27 4.31 -1.73 -9.67
C GLU A 27 3.39 -2.35 -8.62
N ILE A 28 2.52 -1.54 -8.02
CA ILE A 28 1.68 -1.96 -6.91
C ILE A 28 0.68 -3.07 -7.31
N HIS A 29 0.40 -3.22 -8.62
CA HIS A 29 -0.35 -4.35 -9.22
C HIS A 29 0.35 -5.69 -9.06
N HIS A 30 1.67 -5.70 -8.90
CA HIS A 30 2.44 -6.93 -8.74
C HIS A 30 2.52 -7.37 -7.27
N ILE A 31 2.17 -6.52 -6.30
CA ILE A 31 2.18 -6.91 -4.88
C ILE A 31 1.27 -8.11 -4.55
N PRO A 32 0.03 -8.19 -5.06
CA PRO A 32 -0.78 -9.39 -4.92
C PRO A 32 -0.12 -10.65 -5.49
N ASN A 33 0.72 -10.53 -6.51
CA ASN A 33 1.46 -11.66 -7.06
C ASN A 33 2.67 -12.04 -6.17
N ILE A 34 3.30 -11.06 -5.51
CA ILE A 34 4.42 -11.28 -4.59
C ILE A 34 3.95 -11.86 -3.24
N SER A 35 2.76 -11.49 -2.79
CA SER A 35 2.20 -11.92 -1.50
C SER A 35 0.72 -12.25 -1.59
N SER A 36 0.42 -13.22 -2.48
CA SER A 36 -0.95 -13.67 -2.75
C SER A 36 -1.66 -14.27 -1.53
N ASP A 37 -0.89 -14.81 -0.59
CA ASP A 37 -1.40 -15.37 0.67
C ASP A 37 -2.11 -14.33 1.55
N LYS A 38 -1.63 -13.08 1.53
CA LYS A 38 -2.17 -12.00 2.37
C LYS A 38 -2.92 -10.97 1.54
N VAL A 39 -2.33 -10.51 0.43
CA VAL A 39 -2.91 -9.49 -0.45
C VAL A 39 -3.45 -10.16 -1.69
N HIS A 40 -4.77 -10.08 -1.86
CA HIS A 40 -5.48 -10.79 -2.93
C HIS A 40 -5.58 -9.93 -4.19
N GLY A 41 -5.60 -8.61 -4.04
CA GLY A 41 -5.71 -7.71 -5.18
C GLY A 41 -5.57 -6.24 -4.80
N VAL A 42 -5.16 -5.45 -5.78
CA VAL A 42 -5.13 -3.99 -5.73
C VAL A 42 -5.78 -3.46 -7.01
N GLU A 43 -6.81 -2.63 -6.85
CA GLU A 43 -7.58 -2.03 -7.93
C GLU A 43 -7.63 -0.50 -7.76
N VAL A 44 -7.52 0.27 -8.84
CA VAL A 44 -7.81 1.71 -8.79
C VAL A 44 -9.31 1.88 -8.73
N HIS A 45 -9.78 2.62 -7.74
CA HIS A 45 -11.17 3.01 -7.64
C HIS A 45 -11.41 4.40 -8.26
N GLU A 46 -10.48 5.34 -8.06
CA GLU A 46 -10.57 6.69 -8.61
C GLU A 46 -9.17 7.20 -9.02
N GLY A 47 -9.04 7.79 -10.20
CA GLY A 47 -7.77 8.33 -10.73
C GLY A 47 -6.96 7.31 -11.54
N ASP A 48 -5.63 7.38 -11.41
CA ASP A 48 -4.64 6.56 -12.10
C ASP A 48 -3.51 6.09 -11.16
N TRP A 49 -2.77 5.05 -11.52
CA TRP A 49 -1.72 4.49 -10.66
C TRP A 49 -0.60 5.47 -10.27
N GLU A 50 -0.32 6.43 -11.14
CA GLU A 50 0.80 7.36 -11.03
C GLU A 50 0.41 8.76 -10.53
N THR A 51 -0.89 9.08 -10.58
CA THR A 51 -1.40 10.41 -10.23
C THR A 51 -1.54 10.55 -8.70
N SER A 52 -0.99 11.64 -8.16
CA SER A 52 -1.16 11.95 -6.74
C SER A 52 -2.62 12.29 -6.43
N GLY A 53 -3.19 11.69 -5.39
CA GLY A 53 -4.61 11.81 -5.06
C GLY A 53 -5.49 10.67 -5.55
N SER A 54 -4.94 9.70 -6.29
CA SER A 54 -5.69 8.51 -6.68
C SER A 54 -6.06 7.64 -5.49
N VAL A 55 -7.22 6.99 -5.61
CA VAL A 55 -7.80 6.10 -4.60
C VAL A 55 -7.56 4.66 -5.04
N LYS A 56 -6.76 3.94 -4.25
CA LYS A 56 -6.45 2.52 -4.46
C LYS A 56 -7.25 1.69 -3.45
N LEU A 57 -7.95 0.68 -3.95
CA LEU A 57 -8.70 -0.29 -3.15
C LEU A 57 -7.86 -1.56 -3.00
N TRP A 58 -7.56 -1.91 -1.77
CA TRP A 58 -6.79 -3.10 -1.43
C TRP A 58 -7.72 -4.17 -0.91
N LYS A 59 -7.60 -5.39 -1.42
CA LYS A 59 -8.26 -6.59 -0.91
C LYS A 59 -7.21 -7.47 -0.26
N PHE A 60 -7.33 -7.71 1.03
CA PHE A 60 -6.39 -8.54 1.79
C PHE A 60 -7.12 -9.36 2.85
N THR A 61 -6.53 -10.49 3.24
CA THR A 61 -7.09 -11.38 4.25
C THR A 61 -6.30 -11.24 5.53
N VAL A 62 -6.99 -11.00 6.64
CA VAL A 62 -6.41 -10.95 7.99
C VAL A 62 -7.10 -11.99 8.85
N GLY A 63 -6.34 -13.03 9.22
CA GLY A 63 -6.90 -14.20 9.91
C GLY A 63 -7.89 -14.93 8.99
N MET A 64 -9.18 -14.86 9.32
CA MET A 64 -10.27 -15.47 8.54
C MET A 64 -11.15 -14.44 7.81
N ALA A 65 -10.90 -13.14 8.00
CA ALA A 65 -11.71 -12.08 7.42
C ALA A 65 -11.04 -11.51 6.17
N ILE A 66 -11.83 -11.36 5.10
CA ILE A 66 -11.44 -10.57 3.93
C ILE A 66 -11.78 -9.11 4.22
N LEU A 67 -10.77 -8.26 4.17
CA LEU A 67 -10.87 -6.83 4.41
C LEU A 67 -10.61 -6.05 3.14
N GLN A 68 -11.25 -4.89 3.05
CA GLN A 68 -11.00 -3.93 2.00
C GLN A 68 -10.58 -2.61 2.62
N SER A 69 -9.39 -2.11 2.26
CA SER A 69 -8.93 -0.79 2.68
C SER A 69 -8.82 0.14 1.49
N ARG A 70 -9.24 1.39 1.70
CA ARG A 70 -9.12 2.46 0.72
C ARG A 70 -7.93 3.31 1.13
N THR A 71 -6.92 3.37 0.28
CA THR A 71 -5.75 4.23 0.51
C THR A 71 -5.72 5.32 -0.55
N THR A 72 -5.55 6.57 -0.12
CA THR A 72 -5.21 7.66 -1.03
C THR A 72 -3.71 7.75 -1.16
N ASP A 73 -3.23 7.89 -2.40
CA ASP A 73 -1.81 8.10 -2.68
C ASP A 73 -1.42 9.51 -2.19
N LYS A 74 -0.94 9.59 -0.95
CA LYS A 74 -0.26 10.76 -0.43
C LYS A 74 1.21 10.61 -0.78
N LYS A 75 1.76 11.62 -1.46
CA LYS A 75 3.19 11.72 -1.76
C LYS A 75 3.99 11.71 -0.45
N LYS A 76 4.33 10.52 0.05
CA LYS A 76 5.09 10.34 1.28
C LYS A 76 6.57 10.43 0.89
N LYS A 77 7.20 11.52 1.33
CA LYS A 77 8.66 11.69 1.28
C LYS A 77 9.25 10.59 2.16
N ILE A 78 9.97 9.66 1.56
CA ILE A 78 10.81 8.73 2.32
C ILE A 78 12.02 9.54 2.74
N GLU A 79 12.11 9.89 4.02
CA GLU A 79 13.36 10.35 4.60
C GLU A 79 14.08 9.10 5.07
N CYS A 80 15.12 8.72 4.31
CA CYS A 80 16.12 7.76 4.78
C CYS A 80 17.04 8.54 5.74
N GLU A 81 17.07 8.13 7.01
CA GLU A 81 18.15 8.48 7.94
C GLU A 81 19.26 7.42 7.84
#